data_AF-A0A6J7P468-F1
#
_entry.id   AF-A0A6J7P468-F1
#
_cell.length_a   1.000
_cell.length_b   1.000
_cell.length_c   1.000
_cell.angle_alpha   90.00
_cell.angle_beta   90.00
_cell.angle_gamma   90.00
#
_symmetry.space_group_name_H-M   'P 1'
#
loop_
_entity.id
_entity.type
_entity.pdbx_description
1 polymer ?
#
loop_
_entity_poly.entity_id
_entity_poly.type
_entity_poly.pdbx_seq_one_letter_code
_entity_poly.pdbx_strand_id
1 'polypeptide(L)'
;MLPEGAARIKPLLTQIRRIVVVTTHGSSKLVNALEGESGKRTMFRSVRLMMHRRTRCSWIAMYGLDNATDADRRRFTETVIRRTRRAFS
;
A
#
# COMPACT_ATOMS: atom_id res chain seq x y z
N MET A 1 -15.50 0.39 29.44
CA MET A 1 -16.24 -0.23 28.32
C MET A 1 -16.24 0.73 27.15
N LEU A 2 -16.15 0.22 25.91
CA LEU A 2 -16.35 1.07 24.73
C LEU A 2 -17.83 1.49 24.63
N PRO A 3 -18.14 2.68 24.08
CA PRO A 3 -19.51 3.12 23.85
C PRO A 3 -20.29 2.12 23.00
N GLU A 4 -21.61 2.05 23.20
CA GLU A 4 -22.48 1.17 22.43
C GLU A 4 -22.35 1.46 20.93
N GLY A 5 -22.03 0.42 20.14
CA GLY A 5 -21.77 0.54 18.69
C GLY A 5 -20.34 0.93 18.29
N ALA A 6 -19.45 1.29 19.23
CA ALA A 6 -18.04 1.59 18.92
C ALA A 6 -17.20 0.33 18.59
N ALA A 7 -17.69 -0.86 18.96
CA ALA A 7 -17.05 -2.14 18.61
C ALA A 7 -17.21 -2.52 17.13
N ARG A 8 -18.12 -1.84 16.39
CA ARG A 8 -18.38 -2.14 14.97
C ARG A 8 -17.72 -1.10 14.08
N ILE A 9 -16.73 -1.54 13.31
CA ILE A 9 -16.06 -0.70 12.32
C ILE A 9 -17.07 -0.24 11.26
N LYS A 10 -17.25 1.08 11.12
CA LYS A 10 -18.10 1.69 10.08
C LYS A 10 -17.23 2.20 8.93
N PRO A 11 -17.48 1.81 7.66
CA PRO A 11 -16.71 2.31 6.53
C PRO A 11 -17.09 3.77 6.25
N LEU A 12 -16.30 4.73 6.75
CA LEU A 12 -16.54 6.17 6.57
C LEU A 12 -15.75 6.77 5.40
N LEU A 13 -14.84 6.00 4.78
CA LEU A 13 -14.00 6.45 3.67
C LEU A 13 -14.61 6.11 2.30
N THR A 14 -15.93 6.01 2.21
CA THR A 14 -16.67 5.51 1.03
C THR A 14 -16.51 6.38 -0.22
N GLN A 15 -15.98 7.60 -0.09
CA GLN A 15 -15.67 8.48 -1.21
C GLN A 15 -14.28 8.23 -1.82
N ILE A 16 -13.39 7.53 -1.11
CA ILE A 16 -12.09 7.15 -1.66
C ILE A 16 -12.33 6.06 -2.72
N ARG A 17 -11.98 6.37 -3.98
CA ARG A 17 -12.07 5.44 -5.12
C ARG A 17 -10.72 4.93 -5.61
N ARG A 18 -9.63 5.54 -5.14
CA ARG A 18 -8.29 5.24 -5.60
C ARG A 18 -7.28 5.47 -4.51
N ILE A 19 -6.35 4.54 -4.36
CA ILE A 19 -5.24 4.64 -3.42
C ILE A 19 -3.98 4.06 -4.05
N VAL A 20 -2.86 4.73 -3.82
CA VAL A 20 -1.53 4.28 -4.19
C VAL A 20 -0.73 4.17 -2.90
N VAL A 21 -0.19 2.99 -2.63
CA VAL A 21 0.71 2.76 -1.50
C VAL A 21 2.12 2.56 -2.01
N VAL A 22 3.04 3.36 -1.48
CA VAL A 22 4.47 3.33 -1.79
C VAL A 22 5.21 2.91 -0.53
N THR A 23 6.07 1.91 -0.62
CA THR A 23 6.86 1.43 0.51
C THR A 23 8.26 1.02 0.08
N THR A 24 9.18 0.98 1.02
CA THR A 24 10.54 0.48 0.83
C THR A 24 10.83 -0.55 1.91
N HIS A 25 11.41 -1.68 1.52
CA HIS A 25 11.81 -2.76 2.41
C HIS A 25 13.33 -2.94 2.32
N GLY A 26 14.01 -2.99 3.47
CA GLY A 26 15.44 -3.32 3.53
C GLY A 26 15.72 -4.74 3.08
N SER A 27 14.85 -5.68 3.44
CA SER A 27 14.92 -7.09 3.07
C SER A 27 14.47 -7.38 1.63
N SER A 28 14.89 -8.54 1.10
CA SER A 28 14.54 -8.98 -0.24
C SER A 28 13.04 -9.29 -0.36
N LYS A 29 12.54 -9.35 -1.61
CA LYS A 29 11.14 -9.68 -1.88
C LYS A 29 10.76 -11.08 -1.39
N LEU A 30 11.69 -12.04 -1.41
CA LEU A 30 11.44 -13.42 -0.95
C LEU A 30 11.20 -13.47 0.56
N VAL A 31 12.03 -12.77 1.34
CA VAL A 31 11.86 -12.68 2.80
C VAL A 31 10.52 -12.02 3.14
N ASN A 32 10.20 -10.89 2.52
CA ASN A 32 8.92 -10.22 2.73
C ASN A 32 7.71 -11.05 2.24
N ALA A 33 7.86 -11.84 1.18
CA ALA A 33 6.81 -12.72 0.68
C ALA A 33 6.55 -13.89 1.64
N LEU A 34 7.59 -14.44 2.26
CA LEU A 34 7.51 -15.48 3.29
C LEU A 34 6.84 -14.94 4.58
N GLU A 35 7.15 -13.71 4.98
CA GLU A 35 6.45 -12.98 6.05
C GLU A 35 5.02 -12.55 5.67
N GLY A 36 4.64 -12.81 4.41
CA GLY A 36 3.28 -12.65 3.92
C GLY A 36 2.94 -11.24 3.42
N GLU A 37 3.92 -10.36 3.20
CA GLU A 37 3.68 -8.97 2.78
C GLU A 37 2.63 -8.28 3.69
N SER A 38 2.82 -8.36 5.02
CA SER A 38 1.82 -7.95 6.02
C SER A 38 1.20 -6.58 5.73
N GLY A 39 2.01 -5.56 5.40
CA GLY A 39 1.53 -4.23 5.04
C GLY A 39 0.60 -4.22 3.82
N LYS A 40 0.90 -5.01 2.79
CA LYS A 40 0.04 -5.16 1.60
C LYS A 40 -1.26 -5.86 1.95
N ARG A 41 -1.20 -6.92 2.78
CA ARG A 41 -2.42 -7.61 3.25
C ARG A 41 -3.29 -6.68 4.08
N THR A 42 -2.73 -5.96 5.05
CA THR A 42 -3.46 -4.98 5.87
C THR A 42 -4.14 -3.92 5.02
N MET A 43 -3.42 -3.36 4.05
CA MET A 43 -4.00 -2.39 3.13
C MET A 43 -5.16 -2.99 2.32
N PHE A 44 -4.96 -4.14 1.69
CA PHE A 44 -5.93 -4.69 0.73
C PHE A 44 -7.12 -5.42 1.39
N ARG A 45 -6.93 -5.95 2.60
CA ARG A 45 -7.92 -6.76 3.33
C ARG A 45 -8.59 -6.04 4.50
N SER A 46 -7.98 -5.00 5.06
CA SER A 46 -8.56 -4.28 6.20
C SER A 46 -8.90 -2.85 5.82
N VAL A 47 -7.90 -2.05 5.41
CA VAL A 47 -8.10 -0.63 5.14
C VAL A 47 -9.00 -0.41 3.92
N ARG A 48 -8.82 -1.19 2.85
CA ARG A 48 -9.67 -1.09 1.64
C ARG A 48 -11.16 -1.35 1.94
N LEU A 49 -11.49 -2.14 2.96
CA LEU A 49 -12.89 -2.41 3.33
C LEU A 49 -13.60 -1.17 3.89
N MET A 50 -12.84 -0.17 4.34
CA MET A 50 -13.36 1.13 4.80
C MET A 50 -13.74 2.07 3.65
N MET A 51 -13.30 1.74 2.43
CA MET A 51 -13.37 2.61 1.26
C MET A 51 -14.54 2.24 0.33
N HIS A 52 -14.67 2.94 -0.80
CA HIS A 52 -15.65 2.59 -1.82
C HIS A 52 -15.47 1.14 -2.29
N ARG A 53 -16.55 0.40 -2.57
CA ARG A 53 -16.50 -1.00 -3.04
C ARG A 53 -15.68 -1.19 -4.32
N ARG A 54 -15.63 -0.15 -5.17
CA ARG A 54 -14.84 -0.12 -6.42
C ARG A 54 -13.46 0.51 -6.28
N THR A 55 -12.94 0.67 -5.05
CA THR A 55 -11.62 1.27 -4.82
C THR A 55 -10.54 0.48 -5.57
N ARG A 56 -9.79 1.19 -6.41
CA ARG A 56 -8.58 0.69 -7.08
C ARG A 56 -7.37 0.94 -6.18
N CYS A 57 -6.69 -0.14 -5.80
CA CYS A 57 -5.48 -0.08 -4.98
C CYS A 57 -4.24 -0.42 -5.83
N SER A 58 -3.24 0.44 -5.80
CA SER A 58 -1.93 0.18 -6.39
C SER A 58 -0.88 0.03 -5.29
N TRP A 59 -0.06 -1.01 -5.39
CA TRP A 59 1.08 -1.24 -4.51
C TRP A 59 2.38 -1.06 -5.29
N ILE A 60 3.27 -0.21 -4.76
CA ILE A 60 4.58 0.10 -5.33
C ILE A 60 5.59 -0.12 -4.20
N ALA A 61 6.47 -1.12 -4.36
CA ALA A 61 7.44 -1.47 -3.33
C ALA A 61 8.84 -1.55 -3.92
N MET A 62 9.80 -0.99 -3.19
CA MET A 62 11.22 -1.27 -3.35
C MET A 62 11.61 -2.34 -2.34
N TYR A 63 12.39 -3.32 -2.76
CA TYR A 63 12.94 -4.36 -1.90
C TYR A 63 14.46 -4.32 -1.98
N GLY A 64 15.14 -4.76 -0.92
CA GLY A 64 16.60 -4.72 -0.88
C GLY A 64 17.16 -3.31 -0.75
N LEU A 65 16.45 -2.38 -0.09
CA LEU A 65 16.87 -0.98 0.04
C LEU A 65 18.29 -0.86 0.62
N ASP A 66 18.67 -1.76 1.51
CA ASP A 66 19.96 -1.74 2.20
C ASP A 66 21.15 -1.95 1.24
N ASN A 67 20.92 -2.66 0.12
CA ASN A 67 21.92 -2.90 -0.92
C ASN A 67 21.66 -2.08 -2.20
N ALA A 68 20.70 -1.16 -2.16
CA ALA A 68 20.27 -0.46 -3.36
C ALA A 68 21.23 0.66 -3.75
N THR A 69 21.65 0.63 -5.01
CA THR A 69 22.46 1.69 -5.61
C THR A 69 21.64 2.96 -5.84
N ASP A 70 22.32 4.09 -6.08
CA ASP A 70 21.63 5.32 -6.49
C ASP A 70 20.85 5.16 -7.79
N ALA A 71 21.32 4.31 -8.71
CA ALA A 71 20.60 4.00 -9.94
C ALA A 71 19.28 3.26 -9.65
N ASP A 72 19.29 2.30 -8.72
CA ASP A 72 18.09 1.59 -8.29
C ASP A 72 17.09 2.55 -7.62
N ARG A 73 17.58 3.43 -6.75
CA ARG A 73 16.76 4.45 -6.07
C ARG A 73 16.14 5.41 -7.08
N ARG A 74 16.89 5.90 -8.07
CA ARG A 74 16.37 6.74 -9.16
C ARG A 74 15.29 6.03 -9.97
N ARG A 75 15.56 4.80 -10.41
CA ARG A 75 14.60 3.98 -11.19
C ARG A 75 13.31 3.70 -10.40
N PHE A 76 13.42 3.48 -9.10
CA PHE A 76 12.28 3.32 -8.21
C PHE A 76 11.44 4.61 -8.15
N THR A 77 12.08 5.75 -7.93
CA THR A 77 11.40 7.07 -7.91
C THR A 77 10.68 7.35 -9.23
N GLU A 78 11.30 7.12 -10.38
CA GLU A 78 10.66 7.26 -11.69
C GLU A 78 9.43 6.36 -11.83
N THR A 79 9.53 5.12 -11.33
CA THR A 79 8.41 4.18 -11.32
C THR A 79 7.28 4.65 -10.41
N VAL A 80 7.59 5.19 -9.23
CA VAL A 80 6.60 5.79 -8.32
C VAL A 80 5.88 6.94 -9.00
N ILE A 81 6.62 7.89 -9.60
CA ILE A 81 6.04 9.04 -10.29
C ILE A 81 5.12 8.58 -11.43
N ARG A 82 5.62 7.71 -12.32
CA ARG A 82 4.87 7.21 -13.47
C ARG A 82 3.57 6.50 -13.05
N ARG A 83 3.66 5.59 -12.09
CA ARG A 83 2.49 4.81 -11.62
C ARG A 83 1.51 5.65 -10.83
N THR A 84 1.99 6.62 -10.06
CA THR A 84 1.13 7.56 -9.32
C THR A 84 0.37 8.47 -10.27
N ARG A 85 1.05 9.04 -11.28
CA ARG A 85 0.39 9.84 -12.34
C ARG A 85 -0.68 9.05 -13.07
N ARG A 86 -0.35 7.84 -13.54
CA ARG A 86 -1.32 6.94 -14.20
C ARG A 86 -2.47 6.55 -13.28
N ALA A 87 -2.18 6.40 -11.99
CA ALA A 87 -3.23 6.15 -11.03
C ALA A 87 -4.14 7.35 -11.01
N PHE A 88 -3.69 8.58 -10.78
CA PHE A 88 -4.59 9.72 -10.53
C PHE A 88 -5.06 10.52 -11.75
N SER A 89 -4.58 10.22 -12.96
CA SER A 89 -5.25 10.61 -14.21
C SER A 89 -6.65 10.00 -14.32
#